data_AF-A0A5N6L9Q2-F1
#
_entry.id   AF-A0A5N6L9Q2-F1
#
_cell.length_a   1.000
_cell.length_b   1.000
_cell.length_c   1.000
_cell.angle_alpha   90.00
_cell.angle_beta   90.00
_cell.angle_gamma   90.00
#
_symmetry.space_group_name_H-M   'P 1'
#
loop_
_entity.id
_entity.type
_entity.pdbx_description
1 polymer ?
#
loop_
_entity_poly.entity_id
_entity_poly.type
_entity_poly.pdbx_seq_one_letter_code
_entity_poly.pdbx_strand_id
1 'polypeptide(L)'
;MHSWWESISKARSRIHLLSTLLPVPESDDPNPISSLADSDAPARSLLSSPTAYTAVSYSLTAHSSGAGDDPLCNWLYDTFISSDPDLRLVVLAFIPLVAGVYMSRIHSISSLTPSLAGFEAVLLALYSSETRSRAGKPVIVSIPDLSQPSLYHTPRVNNSKKKPNSAKVNPNSGSQASRPAVGIVSPPLEPQTAIKSTKRATIVGVALDCYYKQISQMPSWSKVDFCKFAGDWAGQDCNCKSEFDHKPEVTVTVPDSSDGIFEDGIEIERNVVEDMKNLEIHDANPDNVVKGLIQLDNRAREAAAAAAAASAANTTGSNANTPSKAKKPEILLVSK
;
A
#
# COMPACT_ATOMS: atom_id res chain seq x y z
N MET A 1 20.06 10.43 -20.67
CA MET A 1 20.99 9.92 -19.66
C MET A 1 21.01 10.94 -18.53
N HIS A 2 20.31 10.67 -17.42
CA HIS A 2 20.48 11.51 -16.23
C HIS A 2 21.90 11.31 -15.71
N SER A 3 22.61 12.40 -15.43
CA SER A 3 23.94 12.31 -14.84
C SER A 3 23.82 11.66 -13.48
N TRP A 4 24.61 10.62 -13.20
CA TRP A 4 24.62 9.92 -11.92
C TRP A 4 24.76 10.90 -10.73
N TRP A 5 25.58 11.93 -10.88
CA TRP A 5 25.73 13.01 -9.90
C TRP A 5 24.46 13.86 -9.69
N GLU A 6 23.66 14.06 -10.74
CA GLU A 6 22.39 14.79 -10.64
C GLU A 6 21.37 14.00 -9.81
N SER A 7 21.33 12.67 -9.98
CA SER A 7 20.51 11.75 -9.19
C SER A 7 20.88 11.79 -7.70
N ILE A 8 22.17 11.68 -7.38
CA ILE A 8 22.67 11.75 -6.00
C ILE A 8 22.35 13.10 -5.36
N SER A 9 22.66 14.21 -6.04
CA SER A 9 22.40 15.56 -5.53
C SER A 9 20.91 15.79 -5.24
N LYS A 10 20.04 15.28 -6.12
CA LYS A 10 18.60 15.32 -5.97
C LYS A 10 18.11 14.45 -4.81
N ALA A 11 18.67 13.25 -4.64
CA ALA A 11 18.34 12.40 -3.51
C ALA A 11 18.74 13.03 -2.17
N ARG A 12 19.93 13.65 -2.11
CA ARG A 12 20.40 14.40 -0.93
C ARG A 12 19.48 15.53 -0.55
N SER A 13 19.10 16.37 -1.53
CA SER A 13 18.20 17.50 -1.25
C SER A 13 16.83 17.03 -0.78
N ARG A 14 16.29 15.94 -1.34
CA ARG A 14 15.03 15.33 -0.88
C ARG A 14 15.15 14.77 0.53
N ILE A 15 16.25 14.12 0.89
CA ILE A 15 16.48 13.57 2.24
C ILE A 15 16.58 14.70 3.28
N HIS A 16 17.34 15.76 2.99
CA HIS A 16 17.41 16.91 3.90
C HIS A 16 16.04 17.58 4.06
N LEU A 17 15.29 17.77 2.97
CA LEU A 17 13.92 18.29 3.06
C LEU A 17 13.05 17.37 3.92
N LEU A 18 13.10 16.06 3.71
CA LEU A 18 12.33 15.09 4.50
C LEU A 18 12.66 15.18 6.00
N SER A 19 13.95 15.32 6.34
CA SER A 19 14.39 15.44 7.74
C SER A 19 13.79 16.67 8.45
N THR A 20 13.52 17.76 7.72
CA THR A 20 12.87 18.95 8.30
C THR A 20 11.35 18.79 8.50
N LEU A 21 10.73 17.82 7.83
CA LEU A 21 9.28 17.58 7.89
C LEU A 21 8.88 16.60 8.98
N LEU A 22 9.80 15.72 9.37
CA LEU A 22 9.52 14.65 10.34
C LEU A 22 9.72 15.15 11.77
N PRO A 23 8.89 14.69 12.72
CA PRO A 23 9.07 15.02 14.12
C PRO A 23 10.43 14.51 14.60
N VAL A 24 11.16 15.37 15.32
CA VAL A 24 12.47 15.02 15.89
C VAL A 24 12.24 13.95 16.97
N PRO A 25 12.89 12.77 16.89
CA PRO A 25 12.81 11.78 17.96
C PRO A 25 13.43 12.36 19.24
N GLU A 26 12.81 12.11 20.40
CA GLU A 26 13.27 12.57 21.72
C GLU A 26 14.62 11.96 22.18
N SER A 27 15.40 11.37 21.26
CA SER A 27 16.73 10.79 21.50
C SER A 27 17.84 11.83 21.33
N ASP A 28 18.95 11.66 22.05
CA ASP A 28 20.16 12.51 22.02
C ASP A 28 20.85 12.64 20.64
N ASP A 29 20.37 11.95 19.61
CA ASP A 29 20.93 11.99 18.25
C ASP A 29 20.07 12.89 17.32
N PRO A 30 20.56 14.08 16.93
CA PRO A 30 19.69 15.16 16.51
C PRO A 30 19.03 15.00 15.12
N ASN A 31 19.36 13.98 14.29
CA ASN A 31 18.62 13.69 13.03
C ASN A 31 19.18 12.43 12.31
N PRO A 32 18.75 11.20 12.66
CA PRO A 32 19.30 9.97 12.06
C PRO A 32 19.02 9.81 10.56
N ILE A 33 18.08 10.59 10.01
CA ILE A 33 17.71 10.54 8.58
C ILE A 33 18.63 11.42 7.73
N SER A 34 19.17 12.51 8.29
CA SER A 34 20.00 13.44 7.53
C SER A 34 21.34 12.82 7.12
N SER A 35 21.91 11.94 7.95
CA SER A 35 23.16 11.23 7.65
C SER A 35 23.02 10.25 6.46
N LEU A 36 21.80 9.83 6.11
CA LEU A 36 21.55 9.01 4.92
C LEU A 36 21.86 9.75 3.62
N ALA A 37 21.85 11.09 3.65
CA ALA A 37 22.23 11.92 2.50
C ALA A 37 23.71 11.74 2.14
N ASP A 38 24.57 11.46 3.12
CA ASP A 38 26.02 11.38 2.92
C ASP A 38 26.47 10.05 2.28
N SER A 39 25.56 9.08 2.17
CA SER A 39 25.80 7.80 1.48
C SER A 39 26.14 7.97 -0.01
N ASP A 40 26.81 6.95 -0.57
CA ASP A 40 27.09 6.83 -2.01
C ASP A 40 25.80 6.60 -2.83
N ALA A 41 24.76 6.02 -2.20
CA ALA A 41 23.46 5.78 -2.81
C ALA A 41 22.32 6.27 -1.89
N PRO A 42 22.12 7.60 -1.76
CA PRO A 42 21.25 8.16 -0.73
C PRO A 42 19.80 7.66 -0.80
N ALA A 43 19.21 7.57 -2.00
CA ALA A 43 17.84 7.08 -2.17
C ALA A 43 17.67 5.61 -1.74
N ARG A 44 18.67 4.76 -2.02
CA ARG A 44 18.68 3.34 -1.61
C ARG A 44 18.91 3.20 -0.10
N SER A 45 19.77 4.02 0.47
CA SER A 45 19.96 4.09 1.93
C SER A 45 18.69 4.56 2.63
N LEU A 46 17.95 5.51 2.06
CA LEU A 46 16.64 5.92 2.58
C LEU A 46 15.61 4.78 2.49
N LEU A 47 15.52 4.09 1.36
CA LEU A 47 14.60 2.95 1.15
C LEU A 47 14.84 1.80 2.14
N SER A 48 16.11 1.55 2.49
CA SER A 48 16.53 0.44 3.35
C SER A 48 16.64 0.82 4.84
N SER A 49 16.37 2.07 5.22
CA SER A 49 16.43 2.51 6.61
C SER A 49 15.11 2.24 7.36
N PRO A 50 15.09 1.33 8.36
CA PRO A 50 13.89 1.09 9.15
C PRO A 50 13.48 2.34 9.95
N THR A 51 14.45 3.08 10.49
CA THR A 51 14.21 4.31 11.26
C THR A 51 13.51 5.37 10.40
N ALA A 52 13.97 5.58 9.16
CA ALA A 52 13.34 6.52 8.26
C ALA A 52 11.91 6.07 7.91
N TYR A 53 11.72 4.79 7.62
CA TYR A 53 10.40 4.25 7.34
C TYR A 53 9.44 4.44 8.53
N THR A 54 9.85 4.08 9.75
CA THR A 54 9.02 4.24 10.95
C THR A 54 8.65 5.69 11.20
N ALA A 55 9.58 6.64 11.06
CA ALA A 55 9.32 8.06 11.24
C ALA A 55 8.29 8.60 10.23
N VAL A 56 8.47 8.27 8.95
CA VAL A 56 7.52 8.65 7.88
C VAL A 56 6.16 8.00 8.09
N SER A 57 6.13 6.71 8.43
CA SER A 57 4.90 5.96 8.66
C SER A 57 4.11 6.49 9.85
N TYR A 58 4.80 6.88 10.93
CA TYR A 58 4.18 7.54 12.08
C TYR A 58 3.49 8.85 11.68
N SER A 59 4.17 9.69 10.89
CA SER A 59 3.57 10.93 10.37
C SER A 59 2.38 10.68 9.44
N LEU A 60 2.47 9.72 8.52
CA LEU A 60 1.38 9.39 7.58
C LEU A 60 0.15 8.78 8.26
N THR A 61 0.34 8.06 9.36
CA THR A 61 -0.77 7.47 10.14
C THR A 61 -1.40 8.44 11.14
N ALA A 62 -0.82 9.62 11.36
CA ALA A 62 -1.40 10.66 12.21
C ALA A 62 -2.77 11.13 11.66
N HIS A 63 -3.73 11.39 12.55
CA HIS A 63 -5.10 11.76 12.18
C HIS A 63 -5.19 13.03 11.31
N SER A 64 -4.23 13.93 11.44
CA SER A 64 -4.13 15.18 10.68
C SER A 64 -3.47 15.03 9.30
N SER A 65 -2.85 13.88 9.01
CA SER A 65 -2.17 13.66 7.73
C SER A 65 -3.16 13.40 6.59
N GLY A 66 -2.73 13.73 5.37
CA GLY A 66 -3.49 13.54 4.14
C GLY A 66 -4.14 14.80 3.59
N ALA A 67 -4.06 15.92 4.29
CA ALA A 67 -4.56 17.21 3.82
C ALA A 67 -3.77 17.72 2.60
N GLY A 68 -4.37 18.59 1.78
CA GLY A 68 -3.72 19.12 0.58
C GLY A 68 -2.51 20.01 0.88
N ASP A 69 -2.46 20.57 2.08
CA ASP A 69 -1.35 21.36 2.62
C ASP A 69 -0.37 20.52 3.46
N ASP A 70 -0.57 19.20 3.57
CA ASP A 70 0.34 18.30 4.28
C ASP A 70 1.70 18.28 3.54
N PRO A 71 2.78 18.79 4.18
CA PRO A 71 4.07 18.90 3.53
C PRO A 71 4.69 17.53 3.22
N LEU A 72 4.35 16.48 3.97
CA LEU A 72 4.82 15.13 3.71
C LEU A 72 4.14 14.53 2.47
N CYS A 73 2.85 14.80 2.27
CA CYS A 73 2.14 14.43 1.04
C CYS A 73 2.75 15.15 -0.18
N ASN A 74 3.05 16.45 -0.04
CA ASN A 74 3.73 17.23 -1.07
C ASN A 74 5.12 16.67 -1.37
N TRP A 75 5.88 16.30 -0.33
CA TRP A 75 7.18 15.65 -0.50
C TRP A 75 7.09 14.33 -1.26
N LEU A 76 6.11 13.47 -0.94
CA LEU A 76 5.89 12.20 -1.64
C LEU A 76 5.53 12.44 -3.12
N TYR A 77 4.62 13.37 -3.39
CA TYR A 77 4.22 13.75 -4.74
C TYR A 77 5.42 14.24 -5.56
N ASP A 78 6.13 15.23 -5.04
CA ASP A 78 7.27 15.86 -5.69
C ASP A 78 8.45 14.90 -5.91
N THR A 79 8.65 13.98 -4.97
CA THR A 79 9.70 12.95 -5.05
C THR A 79 9.36 11.92 -6.13
N PHE A 80 8.10 11.53 -6.25
CA PHE A 80 7.67 10.59 -7.29
C PHE A 80 7.73 11.17 -8.70
N ILE A 81 7.34 12.44 -8.89
CA ILE A 81 7.42 13.09 -10.20
C ILE A 81 8.86 13.34 -10.65
N SER A 82 9.80 13.44 -9.70
CA SER A 82 11.23 13.48 -10.01
C SER A 82 11.58 12.23 -10.83
N SER A 83 12.23 12.39 -11.96
CA SER A 83 12.49 11.30 -12.92
C SER A 83 13.46 10.22 -12.42
N ASP A 84 13.83 10.25 -11.13
CA ASP A 84 14.78 9.36 -10.50
C ASP A 84 14.11 8.03 -10.10
N PRO A 85 14.59 6.88 -10.62
CA PRO A 85 13.97 5.59 -10.35
C PRO A 85 14.10 5.15 -8.88
N ASP A 86 15.19 5.48 -8.20
CA ASP A 86 15.43 5.05 -6.82
C ASP A 86 14.59 5.87 -5.84
N LEU A 87 14.44 7.18 -6.07
CA LEU A 87 13.52 8.01 -5.30
C LEU A 87 12.06 7.61 -5.53
N ARG A 88 11.69 7.18 -6.74
CA ARG A 88 10.36 6.61 -7.00
C ARG A 88 10.14 5.32 -6.21
N LEU A 89 11.16 4.46 -6.07
CA LEU A 89 11.06 3.26 -5.23
C LEU A 89 10.81 3.63 -3.77
N VAL A 90 11.47 4.69 -3.24
CA VAL A 90 11.20 5.20 -1.89
C VAL A 90 9.72 5.56 -1.73
N VAL A 91 9.15 6.35 -2.65
CA VAL A 91 7.73 6.71 -2.58
C VAL A 91 6.84 5.49 -2.67
N LEU A 92 7.15 4.56 -3.60
CA LEU A 92 6.39 3.31 -3.77
C LEU A 92 6.33 2.49 -2.48
N ALA A 93 7.40 2.46 -1.68
CA ALA A 93 7.42 1.73 -0.41
C ALA A 93 6.36 2.21 0.60
N PHE A 94 5.90 3.46 0.52
CA PHE A 94 4.86 4.02 1.39
C PHE A 94 3.46 3.93 0.80
N ILE A 95 3.29 3.50 -0.46
CA ILE A 95 1.97 3.43 -1.11
C ILE A 95 1.00 2.47 -0.43
N PRO A 96 1.39 1.29 0.06
CA PRO A 96 0.48 0.45 0.84
C PRO A 96 -0.09 1.19 2.05
N LEU A 97 0.76 1.97 2.74
CA LEU A 97 0.36 2.76 3.90
C LEU A 97 -0.58 3.91 3.51
N VAL A 98 -0.22 4.69 2.50
CA VAL A 98 -1.05 5.80 1.99
C VAL A 98 -2.41 5.28 1.53
N ALA A 99 -2.45 4.20 0.76
CA ALA A 99 -3.68 3.57 0.30
C ALA A 99 -4.51 3.03 1.47
N GLY A 100 -3.86 2.35 2.42
CA GLY A 100 -4.43 1.84 3.68
C GLY A 100 -5.19 2.93 4.43
N VAL A 101 -4.44 3.95 4.86
CA VAL A 101 -4.96 5.07 5.64
C VAL A 101 -6.04 5.85 4.87
N TYR A 102 -5.82 6.10 3.57
CA TYR A 102 -6.81 6.77 2.73
C TYR A 102 -8.14 6.01 2.70
N MET A 103 -8.10 4.71 2.44
CA MET A 103 -9.31 3.87 2.36
C MET A 103 -10.00 3.73 3.70
N SER A 104 -9.27 3.64 4.81
CA SER A 104 -9.86 3.61 6.16
C SER A 104 -10.55 4.93 6.53
N ARG A 105 -10.03 6.08 6.07
CA ARG A 105 -10.55 7.40 6.43
C ARG A 105 -11.66 7.90 5.51
N ILE A 106 -11.62 7.55 4.22
CA ILE A 106 -12.55 8.10 3.22
C ILE A 106 -14.03 7.72 3.45
N HIS A 107 -14.28 6.70 4.27
CA HIS A 107 -15.63 6.28 4.67
C HIS A 107 -16.05 6.79 6.05
N SER A 108 -15.16 7.48 6.78
CA SER A 108 -15.50 8.11 8.06
C SER A 108 -16.31 9.38 7.80
N ILE A 109 -17.64 9.30 8.00
CA ILE A 109 -18.63 10.35 7.66
C ILE A 109 -18.63 11.51 8.69
N SER A 110 -17.52 11.75 9.39
CA SER A 110 -17.47 12.83 10.38
C SER A 110 -17.00 14.13 9.73
N SER A 111 -17.76 15.20 9.88
CA SER A 111 -17.41 16.55 9.40
C SER A 111 -16.13 17.13 10.04
N LEU A 112 -15.56 16.42 11.01
CA LEU A 112 -14.28 16.72 11.66
C LEU A 112 -13.10 16.02 10.99
N THR A 113 -13.34 15.16 9.99
CA THR A 113 -12.25 14.52 9.25
C THR A 113 -11.54 15.54 8.37
N PRO A 114 -10.21 15.64 8.44
CA PRO A 114 -9.47 16.52 7.56
C PRO A 114 -9.61 16.06 6.11
N SER A 115 -9.44 17.01 5.19
CA SER A 115 -9.36 16.71 3.76
C SER A 115 -8.30 15.63 3.50
N LEU A 116 -8.56 14.72 2.55
CA LEU A 116 -7.61 13.69 2.13
C LEU A 116 -6.92 14.05 0.79
N ALA A 117 -7.04 15.32 0.35
CA ALA A 117 -6.56 15.77 -0.94
C ALA A 117 -5.05 15.54 -1.20
N GLY A 118 -4.22 15.54 -0.15
CA GLY A 118 -2.80 15.23 -0.25
C GLY A 118 -2.55 13.76 -0.61
N PHE A 119 -3.25 12.83 0.05
CA PHE A 119 -3.20 11.41 -0.33
C PHE A 119 -3.75 11.18 -1.73
N GLU A 120 -4.86 11.85 -2.07
CA GLU A 120 -5.44 11.76 -3.41
C GLU A 120 -4.49 12.26 -4.50
N ALA A 121 -3.74 13.34 -4.24
CA ALA A 121 -2.74 13.87 -5.17
C ALA A 121 -1.61 12.86 -5.41
N VAL A 122 -1.09 12.22 -4.36
CA VAL A 122 -0.06 11.16 -4.49
C VAL A 122 -0.61 9.98 -5.32
N LEU A 123 -1.78 9.45 -4.97
CA LEU A 123 -2.39 8.33 -5.69
C LEU A 123 -2.69 8.67 -7.16
N LEU A 124 -3.17 9.89 -7.44
CA LEU A 124 -3.41 10.38 -8.80
C LEU A 124 -2.11 10.55 -9.58
N ALA A 125 -0.99 10.93 -8.93
CA ALA A 125 0.30 11.03 -9.59
C ALA A 125 0.75 9.66 -10.11
N LEU A 126 0.63 8.61 -9.29
CA LEU A 126 0.93 7.24 -9.68
C LEU A 126 0.02 6.76 -10.81
N TYR A 127 -1.29 6.97 -10.67
CA TYR A 127 -2.27 6.62 -11.70
C TYR A 127 -2.00 7.33 -13.03
N SER A 128 -1.67 8.62 -12.98
CA SER A 128 -1.37 9.42 -14.18
C SER A 128 -0.08 8.98 -14.85
N SER A 129 0.94 8.62 -14.06
CA SER A 129 2.19 8.04 -14.58
C SER A 129 1.93 6.72 -15.30
N GLU A 130 1.14 5.82 -14.72
CA GLU A 130 0.79 4.55 -15.36
C GLU A 130 -0.14 4.75 -16.58
N THR A 131 -1.07 5.70 -16.52
CA THR A 131 -1.93 6.02 -17.67
C THR A 131 -1.09 6.52 -18.86
N ARG A 132 -0.09 7.36 -18.58
CA ARG A 132 0.87 7.84 -19.59
C ARG A 132 1.75 6.72 -20.11
N SER A 133 2.23 5.81 -19.25
CA SER A 133 3.07 4.67 -19.65
C SER A 133 2.32 3.72 -20.61
N ARG A 134 1.03 3.50 -20.36
CA ARG A 134 0.15 2.67 -21.20
C ARG A 134 -0.21 3.33 -22.53
N ALA A 135 -0.18 4.66 -22.63
CA ALA A 135 -0.49 5.41 -23.85
C ALA A 135 -1.82 4.97 -24.52
N GLY A 136 -2.86 4.73 -23.70
CA GLY A 136 -4.18 4.28 -24.15
C GLY A 136 -4.25 2.80 -24.57
N LYS A 137 -3.21 2.01 -24.33
CA LYS A 137 -3.18 0.58 -24.64
C LYS A 137 -3.58 -0.28 -23.43
N PRO A 138 -4.24 -1.43 -23.64
CA PRO A 138 -4.48 -2.40 -22.59
C PRO A 138 -3.18 -3.12 -22.20
N VAL A 139 -3.14 -3.67 -20.98
CA VAL A 139 -2.11 -4.62 -20.57
C VAL A 139 -2.55 -6.00 -21.06
N ILE A 140 -1.74 -6.60 -21.94
CA ILE A 140 -2.01 -7.90 -22.54
C ILE A 140 -0.97 -8.93 -22.11
N VAL A 141 -1.38 -10.19 -22.03
CA VAL A 141 -0.51 -11.35 -21.78
C VAL A 141 -0.71 -12.38 -22.88
N SER A 142 0.39 -12.91 -23.42
CA SER A 142 0.32 -14.06 -24.32
C SER A 142 0.17 -15.32 -23.49
N ILE A 143 -0.91 -16.07 -23.71
CA ILE A 143 -1.21 -17.31 -22.99
C ILE A 143 -0.35 -18.42 -23.60
N PRO A 144 0.55 -19.04 -22.81
CA PRO A 144 1.38 -20.14 -23.30
C PRO A 144 0.51 -21.35 -23.71
N ASP A 145 0.85 -21.96 -24.84
CA ASP A 145 0.19 -23.16 -25.35
C ASP A 145 1.22 -24.29 -25.51
N LEU A 146 0.97 -25.44 -24.88
CA LEU A 146 1.83 -26.63 -24.95
C LEU A 146 1.83 -27.28 -26.33
N SER A 147 0.86 -26.94 -27.21
CA SER A 147 0.85 -27.38 -28.60
C SER A 147 1.89 -26.66 -29.47
N GLN A 148 2.43 -25.54 -28.98
CA GLN A 148 3.45 -24.74 -29.64
C GLN A 148 4.83 -24.93 -28.99
N PRO A 149 5.92 -24.87 -29.77
CA PRO A 149 7.27 -24.85 -29.21
C PRO A 149 7.50 -23.59 -28.38
N SER A 150 8.22 -23.75 -27.27
CA SER A 150 8.61 -22.69 -26.34
C SER A 150 10.06 -22.89 -25.89
N LEU A 151 10.60 -21.92 -25.16
CA LEU A 151 11.96 -21.98 -24.62
C LEU A 151 12.23 -23.26 -23.80
N TYR A 152 11.21 -23.81 -23.15
CA TYR A 152 11.34 -24.94 -22.22
C TYR A 152 10.74 -26.25 -22.74
N HIS A 153 10.02 -26.23 -23.86
CA HIS A 153 9.27 -27.40 -24.33
C HIS A 153 9.14 -27.40 -25.85
N THR A 154 9.37 -28.56 -26.46
CA THR A 154 9.05 -28.81 -27.87
C THR A 154 7.95 -29.86 -27.96
N PRO A 155 6.78 -29.54 -28.57
CA PRO A 155 5.67 -30.49 -28.71
C PRO A 155 6.10 -31.76 -29.42
N ARG A 156 5.72 -32.92 -28.88
CA ARG A 156 5.85 -34.18 -29.59
C ARG A 156 4.87 -34.20 -30.76
N VAL A 157 5.38 -33.99 -31.96
CA VAL A 157 4.61 -34.26 -33.18
C VAL A 157 4.36 -35.76 -33.23
N ASN A 158 3.15 -36.20 -32.87
CA ASN A 158 2.74 -37.58 -33.09
C ASN A 158 2.64 -37.81 -34.60
N ASN A 159 3.76 -38.20 -35.22
CA ASN A 159 3.80 -38.85 -36.52
C ASN A 159 3.26 -40.29 -36.41
N SER A 160 2.14 -40.49 -35.71
CA SER A 160 1.46 -41.78 -35.69
C SER A 160 0.60 -41.90 -36.94
N LYS A 161 1.17 -42.62 -37.93
CA LYS A 161 0.51 -43.27 -39.08
C LYS A 161 0.14 -42.36 -40.28
N LYS A 162 1.15 -41.94 -41.05
CA LYS A 162 0.99 -41.93 -42.52
C LYS A 162 1.22 -43.35 -43.03
N LYS A 163 0.13 -44.08 -43.31
CA LYS A 163 0.16 -45.14 -44.32
C LYS A 163 0.28 -44.41 -45.68
N PRO A 164 1.21 -44.78 -46.58
CA PRO A 164 1.19 -44.27 -47.93
C PRO A 164 0.06 -45.01 -48.65
N ASN A 165 -1.09 -44.38 -48.83
CA ASN A 165 -1.89 -44.54 -50.04
C ASN A 165 -3.11 -43.62 -50.04
N SER A 166 -3.27 -42.95 -51.19
CA SER A 166 -4.47 -42.32 -51.72
C SER A 166 -5.17 -41.24 -50.87
N ALA A 167 -4.92 -39.97 -51.20
CA ALA A 167 -5.90 -39.07 -51.81
C ALA A 167 -5.46 -37.60 -51.62
N LYS A 168 -5.54 -36.84 -52.73
CA LYS A 168 -5.31 -35.40 -52.91
C LYS A 168 -5.28 -34.57 -51.61
N VAL A 169 -4.08 -34.19 -51.18
CA VAL A 169 -3.88 -33.12 -50.19
C VAL A 169 -3.78 -31.80 -50.95
N ASN A 170 -4.72 -30.91 -50.66
CA ASN A 170 -4.76 -29.54 -51.14
C ASN A 170 -3.50 -28.80 -50.63
N PRO A 171 -2.69 -28.11 -51.47
CA PRO A 171 -1.46 -27.46 -51.02
C PRO A 171 -1.64 -26.27 -50.07
N ASN A 172 -2.88 -25.86 -49.80
CA ASN A 172 -3.20 -24.68 -49.00
C ASN A 172 -3.42 -24.92 -47.51
N SER A 173 -3.31 -26.15 -46.99
CA SER A 173 -3.21 -26.37 -45.54
C SER A 173 -1.76 -26.23 -45.09
N GLY A 174 -1.17 -25.06 -45.34
CA GLY A 174 -0.01 -24.65 -44.55
C GLY A 174 -0.44 -24.74 -43.09
N SER A 175 0.29 -25.54 -42.31
CA SER A 175 0.18 -25.62 -40.86
C SER A 175 0.17 -24.21 -40.31
N GLN A 176 -1.02 -23.63 -40.11
CA GLN A 176 -1.18 -22.37 -39.41
C GLN A 176 -0.70 -22.68 -38.00
N ALA A 177 0.53 -22.28 -37.68
CA ALA A 177 0.95 -22.14 -36.30
C ALA A 177 -0.14 -21.30 -35.63
N SER A 178 -0.92 -21.92 -34.74
CA SER A 178 -2.00 -21.23 -34.05
C SER A 178 -1.36 -20.05 -33.35
N ARG A 179 -1.78 -18.83 -33.69
CA ARG A 179 -1.28 -17.64 -33.00
C ARG A 179 -1.60 -17.85 -31.51
N PRO A 180 -0.63 -17.60 -30.61
CA PRO A 180 -0.86 -17.80 -29.20
C PRO A 180 -2.04 -16.92 -28.77
N ALA A 181 -2.96 -17.48 -27.98
CA ALA A 181 -4.09 -16.73 -27.47
C ALA A 181 -3.58 -15.54 -26.65
N VAL A 182 -4.20 -14.37 -26.83
CA VAL A 182 -3.84 -13.15 -26.10
C VAL A 182 -4.94 -12.84 -25.10
N GLY A 183 -4.60 -12.83 -23.82
CA GLY A 183 -5.47 -12.39 -22.73
C GLY A 183 -5.29 -10.90 -22.45
N ILE A 184 -6.36 -10.22 -22.05
CA ILE A 184 -6.30 -8.84 -21.54
C ILE A 184 -6.29 -8.92 -20.01
N VAL A 185 -5.17 -8.49 -19.40
CA VAL A 185 -5.02 -8.46 -17.92
C VAL A 185 -5.67 -7.22 -17.35
N SER A 186 -5.51 -6.08 -18.02
CA SER A 186 -6.07 -4.81 -17.57
C SER A 186 -6.50 -3.98 -18.78
N PRO A 187 -7.71 -3.39 -18.78
CA PRO A 187 -8.15 -2.53 -19.86
C PRO A 187 -7.32 -1.25 -19.95
N PRO A 188 -7.45 -0.47 -21.05
CA PRO A 188 -6.85 0.85 -21.15
C PRO A 188 -7.30 1.76 -19.99
N LEU A 189 -6.37 2.58 -19.49
CA LEU A 189 -6.66 3.56 -18.45
C LEU A 189 -7.05 4.91 -19.07
N GLU A 190 -8.02 5.57 -18.45
CA GLU A 190 -8.51 6.89 -18.85
C GLU A 190 -7.93 7.96 -17.91
N PRO A 191 -7.37 9.08 -18.41
CA PRO A 191 -6.86 10.14 -17.55
C PRO A 191 -7.91 10.65 -16.55
N GLN A 192 -7.51 10.81 -15.28
CA GLN A 192 -8.36 11.33 -14.21
C GLN A 192 -7.75 12.60 -13.61
N THR A 193 -8.56 13.64 -13.40
CA THR A 193 -8.14 14.89 -12.76
C THR A 193 -8.42 14.93 -11.25
N ALA A 194 -9.31 14.05 -10.76
CA ALA A 194 -9.71 13.95 -9.36
C ALA A 194 -10.17 12.52 -9.04
N ILE A 195 -10.10 12.11 -7.77
CA ILE A 195 -10.57 10.80 -7.32
C ILE A 195 -12.09 10.86 -7.08
N LYS A 196 -12.85 10.27 -7.99
CA LYS A 196 -14.31 10.06 -7.83
C LYS A 196 -14.58 8.71 -7.19
N SER A 197 -15.68 8.56 -6.46
CA SER A 197 -16.04 7.29 -5.80
C SER A 197 -16.07 6.10 -6.77
N THR A 198 -16.62 6.29 -7.97
CA THR A 198 -16.74 5.25 -9.00
C THR A 198 -15.41 4.78 -9.58
N LYS A 199 -14.36 5.62 -9.54
CA LYS A 199 -13.03 5.31 -10.07
C LYS A 199 -12.00 5.07 -8.97
N ARG A 200 -12.35 5.30 -7.69
CA ARG A 200 -11.45 5.21 -6.53
C ARG A 200 -10.75 3.86 -6.44
N ALA A 201 -11.50 2.77 -6.50
CA ALA A 201 -10.93 1.42 -6.43
C ALA A 201 -9.94 1.15 -7.58
N THR A 202 -10.24 1.62 -8.79
CA THR A 202 -9.33 1.51 -9.93
C THR A 202 -8.05 2.33 -9.73
N ILE A 203 -8.17 3.56 -9.24
CA ILE A 203 -7.01 4.44 -9.00
C ILE A 203 -6.10 3.85 -7.92
N VAL A 204 -6.68 3.45 -6.78
CA VAL A 204 -5.95 2.81 -5.68
C VAL A 204 -5.33 1.49 -6.14
N GLY A 205 -6.08 0.66 -6.87
CA GLY A 205 -5.59 -0.61 -7.41
C GLY A 205 -4.41 -0.44 -8.37
N VAL A 206 -4.44 0.59 -9.24
CA VAL A 206 -3.32 0.92 -10.12
C VAL A 206 -2.10 1.42 -9.34
N ALA A 207 -2.30 2.22 -8.29
CA ALA A 207 -1.20 2.65 -7.42
C ALA A 207 -0.55 1.44 -6.71
N LEU A 208 -1.35 0.49 -6.24
CA LEU A 208 -0.85 -0.77 -5.67
C LEU A 208 -0.20 -1.69 -6.72
N ASP A 209 -0.68 -1.70 -7.97
CA ASP A 209 -0.02 -2.41 -9.08
C ASP A 209 1.38 -1.81 -9.37
N CYS A 210 1.53 -0.48 -9.30
CA CYS A 210 2.84 0.17 -9.41
C CYS A 210 3.81 -0.28 -8.29
N TYR A 211 3.30 -0.46 -7.06
CA TYR A 211 4.07 -1.04 -5.95
C TYR A 211 4.42 -2.51 -6.23
N TYR A 212 3.43 -3.31 -6.64
CA TYR A 212 3.59 -4.74 -6.90
C TYR A 212 4.61 -5.03 -8.01
N LYS A 213 4.66 -4.23 -9.07
CA LYS A 213 5.69 -4.31 -10.12
C LYS A 213 7.12 -4.20 -9.60
N GLN A 214 7.30 -3.63 -8.41
CA GLN A 214 8.59 -3.43 -7.76
C GLN A 214 8.74 -4.26 -6.47
N ILE A 215 7.86 -5.24 -6.23
CA ILE A 215 7.77 -5.99 -4.97
C ILE A 215 9.09 -6.65 -4.53
N SER A 216 9.93 -7.08 -5.48
CA SER A 216 11.24 -7.66 -5.18
C SER A 216 12.22 -6.66 -4.57
N GLN A 217 12.07 -5.38 -4.91
CA GLN A 217 12.91 -4.29 -4.39
C GLN A 217 12.34 -3.65 -3.12
N MET A 218 11.09 -3.97 -2.75
CA MET A 218 10.43 -3.38 -1.58
C MET A 218 10.94 -4.00 -0.27
N PRO A 219 11.21 -3.18 0.75
CA PRO A 219 11.65 -3.68 2.04
C PRO A 219 10.56 -4.44 2.78
N SER A 220 10.95 -5.32 3.72
CA SER A 220 10.03 -6.21 4.42
C SER A 220 8.95 -5.47 5.21
N TRP A 221 9.28 -4.34 5.86
CA TRP A 221 8.31 -3.54 6.62
C TRP A 221 7.17 -3.00 5.76
N SER A 222 7.48 -2.52 4.56
CA SER A 222 6.47 -2.07 3.58
C SER A 222 5.53 -3.20 3.16
N LYS A 223 6.08 -4.41 2.97
CA LYS A 223 5.29 -5.61 2.63
C LYS A 223 4.38 -6.02 3.78
N VAL A 224 4.89 -5.97 5.01
CA VAL A 224 4.10 -6.26 6.22
C VAL A 224 2.93 -5.30 6.35
N ASP A 225 3.15 -4.00 6.14
CA ASP A 225 2.05 -3.03 6.15
C ASP A 225 1.02 -3.30 5.05
N PHE A 226 1.47 -3.66 3.84
CA PHE A 226 0.56 -4.08 2.78
C PHE A 226 -0.30 -5.28 3.18
N CYS A 227 0.30 -6.31 3.79
CA CYS A 227 -0.43 -7.48 4.27
C CYS A 227 -1.46 -7.11 5.34
N LYS A 228 -1.11 -6.23 6.29
CA LYS A 228 -2.04 -5.75 7.33
C LYS A 228 -3.26 -5.07 6.72
N PHE A 229 -3.04 -4.08 5.83
CA PHE A 229 -4.16 -3.39 5.19
C PHE A 229 -4.99 -4.30 4.28
N ALA A 230 -4.37 -5.22 3.56
CA ALA A 230 -5.10 -6.20 2.74
C ALA A 230 -5.99 -7.10 3.61
N GLY A 231 -5.47 -7.58 4.75
CA GLY A 231 -6.22 -8.36 5.72
C GLY A 231 -7.38 -7.57 6.34
N ASP A 232 -7.16 -6.29 6.65
CA ASP A 232 -8.22 -5.42 7.15
C ASP A 232 -9.29 -5.14 6.10
N TRP A 233 -8.93 -4.78 4.87
CA TRP A 233 -9.91 -4.55 3.80
C TRP A 233 -10.76 -5.77 3.45
N ALA A 234 -10.18 -6.97 3.51
CA ALA A 234 -10.90 -8.22 3.25
C ALA A 234 -11.76 -8.65 4.45
N GLY A 235 -11.34 -8.32 5.68
CA GLY A 235 -11.89 -8.89 6.91
C GLY A 235 -12.67 -7.93 7.81
N GLN A 236 -12.74 -6.63 7.51
CA GLN A 236 -13.29 -5.61 8.41
C GLN A 236 -14.73 -5.93 8.90
N ASP A 237 -15.53 -6.58 8.04
CA ASP A 237 -16.90 -6.99 8.32
C ASP A 237 -17.15 -8.50 8.06
N CYS A 238 -16.10 -9.34 7.97
CA CYS A 238 -16.30 -10.79 7.79
C CYS A 238 -16.24 -11.54 9.12
N ASN A 239 -17.33 -12.22 9.49
CA ASN A 239 -17.34 -13.19 10.60
C ASN A 239 -16.32 -14.32 10.41
N CYS A 240 -15.90 -14.57 9.17
CA CYS A 240 -14.94 -15.58 8.78
C CYS A 240 -13.47 -15.22 9.09
N LYS A 241 -13.17 -13.98 9.50
CA LYS A 241 -11.80 -13.48 9.67
C LYS A 241 -10.95 -14.38 10.58
N SER A 242 -11.54 -14.90 11.66
CA SER A 242 -10.85 -15.75 12.63
C SER A 242 -10.97 -17.26 12.36
N GLU A 243 -11.79 -17.70 11.40
CA GLU A 243 -12.04 -19.13 11.16
C GLU A 243 -10.81 -19.84 10.54
N PHE A 244 -9.96 -19.10 9.82
CA PHE A 244 -8.75 -19.64 9.20
C PHE A 244 -7.48 -19.48 10.04
N ASP A 245 -7.54 -18.66 11.10
CA ASP A 245 -6.42 -18.40 12.01
C ASP A 245 -6.33 -19.44 13.15
N HIS A 246 -7.18 -20.46 13.14
CA HIS A 246 -7.05 -21.61 14.04
C HIS A 246 -5.70 -22.29 13.79
N LYS A 247 -4.70 -21.96 14.62
CA LYS A 247 -3.47 -22.74 14.75
C LYS A 247 -3.91 -24.19 14.97
N PRO A 248 -3.44 -25.17 14.18
CA PRO A 248 -3.67 -26.57 14.53
C PRO A 248 -3.12 -26.74 15.94
N GLU A 249 -3.99 -27.10 16.87
CA GLU A 249 -3.61 -27.51 18.20
C GLU A 249 -2.80 -28.79 18.02
N VAL A 250 -1.48 -28.64 17.83
CA VAL A 250 -0.55 -29.76 17.83
C VAL A 250 -0.48 -30.22 19.28
N THR A 251 -1.48 -30.99 19.69
CA THR A 251 -1.41 -31.88 20.83
C THR A 251 -0.36 -32.92 20.49
N VAL A 252 0.91 -32.61 20.81
CA VAL A 252 1.95 -33.63 20.89
C VAL A 252 1.61 -34.49 22.12
N THR A 253 0.69 -35.45 21.94
CA THR A 253 0.64 -36.62 22.80
C THR A 253 1.89 -37.43 22.46
N VAL A 254 2.93 -37.25 23.28
CA VAL A 254 4.11 -38.12 23.27
C VAL A 254 3.61 -39.54 23.57
N PRO A 255 3.66 -40.50 22.63
CA PRO A 255 3.42 -41.90 22.97
C PRO A 255 4.70 -42.39 23.66
N ASP A 256 4.54 -42.77 24.91
CA ASP A 256 5.56 -43.49 25.66
C ASP A 256 5.98 -44.75 24.89
N SER A 257 7.29 -44.96 24.79
CA SER A 257 7.91 -45.91 23.88
C SER A 257 7.85 -47.33 24.43
N SER A 258 7.31 -48.28 23.65
CA SER A 258 7.86 -49.66 23.60
C SER A 258 7.44 -50.42 22.34
N ASP A 259 8.47 -50.95 21.68
CA ASP A 259 8.54 -52.08 20.73
C ASP A 259 7.94 -52.00 19.31
N GLY A 260 8.81 -52.23 18.30
CA GLY A 260 8.47 -53.05 17.13
C GLY A 260 8.71 -52.48 15.71
N ILE A 261 9.96 -52.53 15.25
CA ILE A 261 10.50 -52.77 13.87
C ILE A 261 9.61 -52.59 12.60
N PHE A 262 10.11 -51.75 11.67
CA PHE A 262 10.24 -51.85 10.18
C PHE A 262 9.83 -50.62 9.33
N GLU A 263 10.88 -50.06 8.70
CA GLU A 263 11.07 -49.53 7.33
C GLU A 263 10.39 -48.28 6.73
N ASP A 264 11.32 -47.40 6.28
CA ASP A 264 11.34 -46.47 5.14
C ASP A 264 10.59 -45.13 5.24
N GLY A 265 11.37 -44.04 5.34
CA GLY A 265 10.85 -42.67 5.34
C GLY A 265 11.89 -41.61 5.75
N ILE A 266 12.65 -41.13 4.77
CA ILE A 266 13.34 -39.83 4.67
C ILE A 266 13.64 -39.12 6.01
N GLU A 267 14.91 -39.16 6.45
CA GLU A 267 15.43 -38.29 7.51
C GLU A 267 15.34 -36.82 7.07
N ILE A 268 14.41 -36.07 7.65
CA ILE A 268 14.46 -34.61 7.64
C ILE A 268 15.40 -34.19 8.77
N GLU A 269 16.51 -33.54 8.42
CA GLU A 269 17.49 -33.02 9.37
C GLU A 269 16.79 -32.20 10.48
N ARG A 270 17.02 -32.60 11.74
CA ARG A 270 16.52 -31.93 12.96
C ARG A 270 16.77 -30.42 12.97
N ASN A 271 17.83 -29.97 12.32
CA ASN A 271 18.20 -28.55 12.23
C ASN A 271 17.15 -27.70 11.50
N VAL A 272 16.45 -28.25 10.50
CA VAL A 272 15.45 -27.49 9.73
C VAL A 272 14.19 -27.21 10.56
N VAL A 273 13.83 -28.14 11.44
CA VAL A 273 12.67 -28.00 12.33
C VAL A 273 12.96 -27.03 13.48
N GLU A 274 14.18 -27.03 14.04
CA GLU A 274 14.59 -26.04 15.04
C GLU A 274 14.73 -24.63 14.43
N ASP A 275 15.27 -24.51 13.22
CA ASP A 275 15.39 -23.22 12.52
C ASP A 275 14.01 -22.63 12.15
N MET A 276 13.02 -23.46 11.82
CA MET A 276 11.64 -23.02 11.62
C MET A 276 10.95 -22.57 12.91
N LYS A 277 11.38 -23.08 14.07
CA LYS A 277 10.83 -22.69 15.38
C LYS A 277 11.31 -21.29 15.80
N ASN A 278 12.49 -20.88 15.35
CA ASN A 278 13.06 -19.55 15.62
C ASN A 278 12.50 -18.43 14.72
N LEU A 279 11.65 -18.78 13.74
CA LEU A 279 10.92 -17.83 12.87
C LEU A 279 9.53 -17.49 13.41
N GLU A 280 9.17 -17.97 14.60
CA GLU A 280 7.91 -17.64 15.26
C GLU A 280 7.87 -16.14 15.60
N ILE A 281 6.98 -15.40 14.95
CA ILE A 281 6.69 -14.02 15.29
C ILE A 281 6.06 -14.04 16.68
N HIS A 282 6.77 -13.51 17.68
CA HIS A 282 6.19 -13.25 18.99
C HIS A 282 5.09 -12.20 18.83
N ASP A 283 3.84 -12.66 18.70
CA ASP A 283 2.66 -11.82 18.78
C ASP A 283 2.65 -11.15 20.15
N ALA A 284 2.86 -9.83 20.17
CA ALA A 284 2.56 -9.03 21.36
C ALA A 284 1.08 -9.23 21.68
N ASN A 285 0.80 -9.77 22.88
CA ASN A 285 -0.54 -10.10 23.35
C ASN A 285 -1.56 -9.00 22.93
N PRO A 286 -2.56 -9.32 22.08
CA PRO A 286 -3.49 -8.32 21.54
C PRO A 286 -4.23 -7.56 22.64
N ASP A 287 -4.42 -8.17 23.81
CA ASP A 287 -5.03 -7.49 24.97
C ASP A 287 -4.19 -6.33 25.50
N ASN A 288 -2.86 -6.39 25.40
CA ASN A 288 -1.98 -5.32 25.85
C ASN A 288 -1.90 -4.18 24.82
N VAL A 289 -1.99 -4.51 23.52
CA VAL A 289 -2.06 -3.53 22.44
C VAL A 289 -3.39 -2.79 22.48
N VAL A 290 -4.51 -3.51 22.65
CA VAL A 290 -5.85 -2.92 22.77
C VAL A 290 -5.96 -2.08 24.05
N LYS A 291 -5.44 -2.54 25.20
CA LYS A 291 -5.37 -1.72 26.42
C LYS A 291 -4.51 -0.48 26.24
N GLY A 292 -3.38 -0.58 25.52
CA GLY A 292 -2.52 0.56 25.19
C GLY A 292 -3.22 1.58 24.30
N LEU A 293 -3.95 1.14 23.27
CA LEU A 293 -4.73 2.01 22.38
C LEU A 293 -5.89 2.69 23.13
N ILE A 294 -6.60 1.96 23.99
CA ILE A 294 -7.67 2.53 24.82
C ILE A 294 -7.10 3.56 25.80
N GLN A 295 -5.93 3.30 26.38
CA GLN A 295 -5.28 4.24 27.30
C GLN A 295 -4.76 5.49 26.58
N LEU A 296 -4.33 5.37 25.32
CA LEU A 296 -3.94 6.49 24.46
C LEU A 296 -5.15 7.32 24.03
N ASP A 297 -6.27 6.70 23.69
CA ASP A 297 -7.52 7.40 23.33
C ASP A 297 -8.09 8.17 24.52
N ASN A 298 -8.10 7.56 25.71
CA ASN A 298 -8.53 8.22 26.94
C ASN A 298 -7.65 9.44 27.28
N ARG A 299 -6.32 9.32 27.15
CA ARG A 299 -5.40 10.47 27.36
C ARG A 299 -5.59 11.57 26.31
N ALA A 300 -5.81 11.21 25.04
CA ALA A 300 -6.08 12.19 23.99
C ALA A 300 -7.39 12.96 24.26
N ARG A 301 -8.41 12.27 24.78
CA ARG A 301 -9.70 12.87 25.16
C ARG A 301 -9.59 13.76 26.39
N GLU A 302 -8.81 13.37 27.40
CA GLU A 302 -8.49 14.19 28.56
C GLU A 302 -7.68 15.44 28.18
N ALA A 303 -6.70 15.32 27.29
CA ALA A 303 -5.93 16.45 26.76
C ALA A 303 -6.80 17.43 25.96
N ALA A 304 -7.73 16.92 25.14
CA ALA A 304 -8.70 17.74 24.42
C ALA A 304 -9.68 18.46 25.37
N ALA A 305 -10.13 17.79 26.43
CA ALA A 305 -10.97 18.40 27.46
C ALA A 305 -10.22 19.48 28.26
N ALA A 306 -8.95 19.25 28.59
CA ALA A 306 -8.10 20.25 29.25
C ALA A 306 -7.84 21.47 28.36
N ALA A 307 -7.61 21.27 27.06
CA ALA A 307 -7.46 22.36 26.10
C ALA A 307 -8.75 23.18 25.93
N ALA A 308 -9.92 22.52 25.94
CA ALA A 308 -11.22 23.19 25.90
C ALA A 308 -11.55 23.96 27.20
N ALA A 309 -11.13 23.44 28.35
CA ALA A 309 -11.26 24.16 29.63
C ALA A 309 -10.34 25.39 29.70
N ALA A 310 -9.12 25.28 29.15
CA ALA A 310 -8.18 26.40 29.04
C ALA A 310 -8.67 27.50 28.08
N SER A 311 -9.35 27.14 26.97
CA SER A 311 -9.94 28.12 26.06
C SER A 311 -11.18 28.81 26.64
N ALA A 312 -11.98 28.11 27.46
CA ALA A 312 -13.12 28.68 28.18
C ALA A 312 -12.72 29.63 29.31
N ALA A 313 -11.53 29.45 29.91
CA ALA A 313 -10.98 30.38 30.90
C ALA A 313 -10.47 31.70 30.29
N ASN A 314 -10.19 31.72 28.98
CA ASN A 314 -9.69 32.89 28.25
C ASN A 314 -10.79 33.76 27.60
N THR A 315 -12.08 33.40 27.73
CA THR A 315 -13.21 34.13 27.13
C THR A 315 -13.99 35.04 28.09
N THR A 316 -13.39 35.44 29.22
CA THR A 316 -13.85 36.61 29.99
C THR A 316 -13.22 37.90 29.44
N GLY A 317 -13.59 38.25 28.21
CA GLY A 317 -13.10 39.44 27.53
C GLY A 317 -14.06 39.91 26.45
N SER A 318 -15.09 40.65 26.88
CA SER A 318 -15.89 41.65 26.16
C SER A 318 -15.85 41.66 24.64
N ASN A 319 -16.99 41.40 23.98
CA ASN A 319 -17.40 42.23 22.84
C ASN A 319 -18.90 42.12 22.55
N ALA A 320 -19.59 43.23 22.76
CA ALA A 320 -20.95 43.48 22.31
C ALA A 320 -20.90 44.01 20.87
N ASN A 321 -21.46 43.27 19.91
CA ASN A 321 -22.02 43.82 18.68
C ASN A 321 -22.74 42.74 17.87
N THR A 322 -24.07 42.74 17.93
CA THR A 322 -24.94 41.98 17.02
C THR A 322 -26.05 42.92 16.53
N PRO A 323 -26.30 43.08 15.22
CA PRO A 323 -27.44 43.85 14.74
C PRO A 323 -28.72 43.00 14.75
N SER A 324 -29.78 43.52 15.35
CA SER A 324 -31.10 42.91 15.50
C SER A 324 -31.94 42.96 14.21
N LYS A 325 -32.60 41.85 13.89
CA LYS A 325 -33.55 41.67 12.76
C LYS A 325 -34.73 42.65 12.83
N ALA A 326 -35.11 43.20 11.67
CA ALA A 326 -36.31 44.02 11.49
C ALA A 326 -37.60 43.18 11.53
N LYS A 327 -38.60 43.68 12.25
CA LYS A 327 -39.92 43.08 12.47
C LYS A 327 -40.88 43.45 11.32
N LYS A 328 -41.56 42.46 10.73
CA LYS A 328 -42.56 42.62 9.66
C LYS A 328 -43.87 43.17 10.22
N PRO A 329 -44.54 44.18 9.61
CA PRO A 329 -45.86 44.60 10.05
C PRO A 329 -46.97 43.72 9.46
N GLU A 330 -47.90 43.29 10.31
CA GLU A 330 -49.21 42.75 9.93
C GLU A 330 -50.11 43.88 9.42
N ILE A 331 -50.73 43.69 8.25
CA ILE A 331 -51.84 44.52 7.79
C ILE A 331 -53.02 43.61 7.52
N LEU A 332 -54.04 43.78 8.35
CA LEU A 332 -55.42 43.30 8.20
C LEU A 332 -56.06 43.96 6.98
N LEU A 333 -56.62 43.16 6.07
CA LEU A 333 -57.62 43.62 5.10
C LEU A 333 -58.90 42.81 5.27
N VAL A 334 -59.91 43.54 5.75
CA VAL A 334 -61.32 43.17 5.87
C VAL A 334 -61.96 43.15 4.48
N SER A 335 -62.82 42.17 4.23
CA SER A 335 -63.68 42.08 3.04
C SER A 335 -64.69 43.22 2.96
N LYS A 336 -64.85 43.78 1.76
CA LYS A 336 -66.16 43.94 1.10
C LYS A 336 -65.99 44.00 -0.41
#